data_AF-A0A0R1YKN3-F1
#
_entry.id   AF-A0A0R1YKN3-F1
#
_cell.length_a   1.000
_cell.length_b   1.000
_cell.length_c   1.000
_cell.angle_alpha   90.00
_cell.angle_beta   90.00
_cell.angle_gamma   90.00
#
_symmetry.space_group_name_H-M   'P 1'
#
loop_
_entity.id
_entity.type
_entity.pdbx_description
1 polymer ?
#
loop_
_entity_poly.entity_id
_entity_poly.type
_entity_poly.pdbx_seq_one_letter_code
_entity_poly.pdbx_strand_id
1 'polypeptide(L)'
;MTPNLNTSFDVKEDKINVSLNVVVGSTENTSVPFQAECSLTGIFTYKYEEDQTKVGLDTLVRNNAVAILYPYIRAIISTLSMTSNEFPNYNLPTINVGKVLKDQTN
;
A
#
# COMPACT_ATOMS: atom_id res chain seq x y z
N MET A 1 -9.29 -1.96 -15.00
CA MET A 1 -9.16 -2.89 -13.86
C MET A 1 -8.88 -2.05 -12.63
N THR A 2 -9.58 -2.28 -11.53
CA THR A 2 -9.37 -1.52 -10.28
C THR A 2 -8.50 -2.36 -9.36
N PRO A 3 -7.36 -1.85 -8.86
CA PRO A 3 -6.52 -2.59 -7.93
C PRO A 3 -7.24 -2.75 -6.59
N ASN A 4 -7.11 -3.91 -5.97
CA ASN A 4 -7.54 -4.11 -4.59
C ASN A 4 -6.36 -3.78 -3.66
N LEU A 5 -6.59 -2.84 -2.73
CA LEU A 5 -5.61 -2.43 -1.73
C LEU A 5 -6.07 -2.90 -0.36
N ASN A 6 -5.19 -3.59 0.36
CA ASN A 6 -5.41 -3.95 1.76
C ASN A 6 -4.26 -3.43 2.61
N THR A 7 -4.55 -2.82 3.76
CA THR A 7 -3.55 -2.31 4.69
C THR A 7 -3.69 -2.96 6.04
N SER A 8 -2.56 -3.27 6.68
CA SER A 8 -2.55 -3.75 8.06
C SER A 8 -1.47 -3.05 8.88
N PHE A 9 -1.75 -2.89 10.17
CA PHE A 9 -0.93 -2.15 11.10
C PHE A 9 -0.72 -3.01 12.34
N ASP A 10 0.53 -3.31 12.65
CA ASP A 10 0.94 -4.06 13.83
C ASP A 10 1.86 -3.18 14.67
N VAL A 11 1.38 -2.77 15.85
CA VAL A 11 2.09 -1.87 16.76
C VAL A 11 2.73 -2.69 17.87
N LYS A 12 4.06 -2.64 17.95
CA LYS A 12 4.87 -3.28 18.98
C LYS A 12 5.74 -2.23 19.65
N GLU A 13 5.28 -1.75 20.80
CA GLU A 13 5.95 -0.71 21.59
C GLU A 13 6.19 0.58 20.78
N ASP A 14 7.45 0.87 20.43
CA ASP A 14 7.90 2.02 19.64
C ASP A 14 7.94 1.75 18.14
N LYS A 15 7.81 0.48 17.73
CA LYS A 15 7.86 0.03 16.34
C LYS A 15 6.46 -0.25 15.80
N ILE A 16 6.26 0.17 14.57
CA ILE A 16 4.99 0.05 13.87
C ILE A 16 5.29 -0.60 12.53
N ASN A 17 4.83 -1.83 12.39
CA ASN A 17 4.89 -2.56 11.15
C ASN A 17 3.65 -2.18 10.34
N VAL A 18 3.86 -1.64 9.14
CA VAL A 18 2.81 -1.27 8.21
C VAL A 18 2.95 -2.13 6.98
N SER A 19 1.96 -2.98 6.73
CA SER A 19 1.93 -3.82 5.53
C SER A 19 0.90 -3.31 4.55
N LEU A 20 1.30 -3.19 3.30
CA LEU A 20 0.47 -2.81 2.17
C LEU A 20 0.44 -3.99 1.19
N ASN A 21 -0.73 -4.59 1.02
CA ASN A 21 -0.97 -5.60 -0.01
C ASN A 21 -1.73 -4.99 -1.18
N VAL A 22 -1.25 -5.26 -2.39
CA VAL A 22 -1.91 -4.83 -3.63
C VAL A 22 -2.09 -6.04 -4.53
N VAL A 23 -3.34 -6.25 -4.94
CA VAL A 23 -3.70 -7.24 -5.95
C VAL A 23 -4.24 -6.53 -7.18
N VAL A 24 -3.65 -6.82 -8.33
CA VAL A 24 -4.08 -6.34 -9.64
C VAL A 24 -4.48 -7.52 -10.48
N GLY A 25 -5.69 -7.45 -11.05
CA GLY A 25 -6.21 -8.50 -11.90
C GLY A 25 -6.83 -9.66 -11.14
N SER A 26 -7.00 -10.78 -11.82
CA SER A 26 -7.76 -11.91 -11.33
C SER A 26 -7.41 -13.15 -12.15
N THR A 27 -7.19 -14.27 -11.47
CA THR A 27 -7.09 -15.61 -12.07
C THR A 27 -8.45 -16.24 -12.39
N GLU A 28 -9.54 -15.70 -11.84
CA GLU A 28 -10.89 -16.22 -12.03
C GLU A 28 -11.58 -15.65 -13.28
N ASN A 29 -11.18 -14.46 -13.71
CA ASN A 29 -11.73 -13.81 -14.89
C ASN A 29 -10.84 -14.04 -16.12
N THR A 30 -11.28 -14.88 -17.05
CA THR A 30 -10.55 -15.16 -18.31
C THR A 30 -10.39 -13.96 -19.24
N SER A 31 -11.15 -12.87 -19.01
CA SER A 31 -10.97 -11.60 -19.72
C SER A 31 -9.82 -10.76 -19.14
N VAL A 32 -9.26 -11.17 -18.01
CA VAL A 32 -8.13 -10.52 -17.37
C VAL A 32 -6.85 -11.28 -17.72
N PRO A 33 -5.88 -10.62 -18.38
CA PRO A 33 -4.71 -11.31 -18.91
C PRO A 33 -3.69 -11.77 -17.86
N PHE A 34 -3.69 -11.18 -16.66
CA PHE A 34 -2.71 -11.49 -15.62
C PHE A 34 -3.26 -11.19 -14.22
N GLN A 35 -2.63 -11.80 -13.21
CA GLN A 35 -2.75 -11.40 -11.82
C GLN A 35 -1.36 -11.06 -11.27
N ALA A 36 -1.24 -9.91 -10.61
CA ALA A 36 -0.05 -9.52 -9.88
C ALA A 36 -0.44 -9.23 -8.43
N GLU A 37 0.24 -9.89 -7.49
CA GLU A 37 0.09 -9.67 -6.06
C GLU A 37 1.44 -9.25 -5.48
N CYS A 38 1.44 -8.17 -4.71
CA CYS A 38 2.63 -7.67 -4.03
C CYS A 38 2.25 -7.26 -2.61
N SER A 39 3.03 -7.74 -1.64
CA SER A 39 2.93 -7.34 -0.24
C SER A 39 4.24 -6.67 0.17
N LEU A 40 4.13 -5.44 0.67
CA LEU A 40 5.26 -4.65 1.14
C LEU A 40 5.06 -4.27 2.60
N THR A 41 6.02 -4.62 3.46
CA THR A 41 6.01 -4.24 4.87
C THR A 41 7.11 -3.23 5.15
N GLY A 42 6.71 -2.06 5.65
CA GLY A 42 7.62 -1.07 6.21
C GLY A 42 7.63 -1.12 7.73
N ILE A 43 8.80 -0.96 8.33
CA ILE A 43 8.96 -0.85 9.78
C ILE A 43 9.23 0.62 10.10
N PHE A 44 8.34 1.24 10.86
CA PHE A 44 8.42 2.64 11.26
C PHE A 44 8.67 2.70 12.77
N THR A 45 9.43 3.69 13.22
CA THR A 45 9.60 3.97 14.65
C THR A 45 8.92 5.28 14.97
N TYR A 46 8.05 5.27 15.98
CA TYR A 46 7.36 6.46 16.45
C TYR A 46 7.94 6.93 17.77
N LYS A 47 8.46 8.15 17.78
CA LYS A 47 9.03 8.77 18.98
C LYS A 47 8.05 9.79 19.55
N TYR A 48 7.43 9.44 20.67
CA TYR A 48 6.42 10.27 21.32
C TYR A 48 6.95 11.65 21.73
N GLU A 49 8.23 11.76 22.09
CA GLU A 49 8.88 13.01 22.49
C GLU A 49 8.98 14.04 21.33
N GLU A 50 8.93 13.55 20.08
CA GLU A 50 9.01 14.39 18.88
C GLU A 50 7.62 14.81 18.36
N ASP A 51 6.51 14.22 18.85
CA ASP A 51 5.13 14.63 18.51
C ASP A 51 4.66 15.81 19.36
N GLN A 52 5.24 16.98 19.08
CA GLN A 52 4.89 18.24 19.75
C GLN A 52 3.44 18.66 19.50
N THR A 53 2.82 18.16 18.43
CA THR A 53 1.48 18.53 17.96
C THR A 53 0.36 17.61 18.44
N LYS A 54 0.69 16.49 19.12
CA LYS A 54 -0.27 15.49 19.62
C LYS A 54 -1.27 15.01 18.56
N VAL A 55 -0.83 14.91 17.30
CA VAL A 55 -1.70 14.50 16.17
C VAL A 55 -2.09 13.02 16.30
N GLY A 56 -1.36 12.28 17.13
CA GLY A 56 -1.63 10.89 17.47
C GLY A 56 -0.92 9.93 16.51
N LEU A 57 -0.42 8.84 17.10
CA LEU A 57 0.26 7.74 16.40
C LEU A 57 -0.56 7.22 15.21
N ASP A 58 -1.87 7.14 15.38
CA ASP A 58 -2.78 6.57 14.38
C ASP A 58 -2.86 7.42 13.11
N THR A 59 -3.07 8.73 13.24
CA THR A 59 -3.22 9.62 12.08
C THR A 59 -1.89 9.87 11.36
N LEU A 60 -0.81 10.06 12.13
CA LEU A 60 0.51 10.29 11.57
C LEU A 60 1.07 9.04 10.90
N VAL A 61 0.98 7.89 11.56
CA VAL A 61 1.63 6.69 11.05
C VAL A 61 0.77 6.03 9.98
N ARG A 62 -0.56 5.94 10.13
CA ARG A 62 -1.37 5.24 9.11
C ARG A 62 -1.32 5.94 7.75
N ASN A 63 -1.60 7.23 7.71
CA ASN A 63 -1.65 7.96 6.44
C ASN A 63 -0.25 8.12 5.82
N ASN A 64 0.74 8.52 6.61
CA ASN A 64 2.06 8.81 6.06
C ASN A 64 2.81 7.54 5.71
N ALA A 65 2.74 6.47 6.52
CA ALA A 65 3.41 5.21 6.20
C ALA A 65 2.87 4.63 4.89
N VAL A 66 1.54 4.59 4.71
CA VAL A 66 0.95 4.08 3.46
C VAL A 66 1.30 5.00 2.28
N ALA A 67 1.34 6.33 2.48
CA ALA A 67 1.78 7.26 1.45
C ALA A 67 3.26 7.09 1.06
N ILE A 68 4.11 6.70 2.01
CA ILE A 68 5.52 6.37 1.75
C ILE A 68 5.64 5.03 1.03
N LEU A 69 4.89 4.00 1.43
CA LEU A 69 4.97 2.65 0.84
C LEU A 69 4.35 2.57 -0.55
N TYR A 70 3.34 3.39 -0.85
CA TYR A 70 2.60 3.31 -2.11
C TYR A 70 3.46 3.54 -3.38
N PRO A 71 4.37 4.53 -3.44
CA PRO A 71 5.31 4.67 -4.55
C PRO A 71 6.17 3.43 -4.82
N TYR A 72 6.58 2.71 -3.76
CA TYR A 72 7.39 1.50 -3.91
C TYR A 72 6.59 0.36 -4.53
N ILE A 73 5.40 0.08 -4.00
CA ILE A 73 4.56 -0.99 -4.56
C ILE A 73 4.13 -0.68 -6.00
N ARG A 74 3.90 0.60 -6.30
CA ARG A 74 3.63 1.09 -7.66
C ARG A 74 4.77 0.78 -8.62
N ALA A 75 6.01 1.05 -8.22
CA ALA A 75 7.19 0.75 -9.02
C ALA A 75 7.39 -0.77 -9.19
N ILE A 76 7.16 -1.56 -8.13
CA ILE A 76 7.30 -3.02 -8.17
C ILE A 76 6.29 -3.64 -9.15
N ILE A 77 5.01 -3.29 -9.05
CA ILE A 77 3.96 -3.81 -9.95
C ILE A 77 4.21 -3.39 -11.41
N SER A 78 4.64 -2.14 -11.63
CA SER A 78 5.01 -1.66 -12.95
C SER A 78 6.18 -2.45 -13.54
N THR A 79 7.20 -2.74 -12.72
CA THR A 79 8.35 -3.54 -13.13
C THR A 79 7.96 -4.98 -13.43
N LEU A 80 7.17 -5.61 -12.55
CA LEU A 80 6.69 -6.99 -12.73
C LEU A 80 5.87 -7.14 -14.03
N SER A 81 4.92 -6.24 -14.25
CA SER A 81 4.11 -6.25 -15.49
C SER A 81 4.97 -6.03 -16.74
N MET A 82 5.97 -5.15 -16.67
CA MET A 82 6.92 -4.95 -17.78
C MET A 82 7.78 -6.20 -18.04
N THR A 83 8.26 -6.88 -17.00
CA THR A 83 9.10 -8.10 -17.14
C THR A 83 8.36 -9.29 -17.72
N SER A 84 7.02 -9.33 -17.59
CA SER A 84 6.20 -10.38 -18.20
C SER A 84 6.28 -10.34 -19.74
N ASN A 85 6.59 -9.18 -20.34
CA ASN A 85 6.78 -8.95 -21.78
C ASN A 85 5.62 -9.42 -22.69
N GLU A 86 4.50 -9.82 -22.10
CA GLU A 86 3.29 -10.30 -22.77
C GLU A 86 2.20 -9.22 -22.79
N PHE A 87 2.20 -8.33 -21.78
CA PHE A 87 1.24 -7.26 -21.62
C PHE A 87 1.93 -5.90 -21.46
N PRO A 88 1.29 -4.79 -21.89
CA PRO A 88 1.83 -3.46 -21.67
C PRO A 88 1.99 -3.19 -20.17
N ASN A 89 3.01 -2.40 -19.83
CA ASN A 89 3.29 -2.00 -18.45
C ASN A 89 2.02 -1.47 -17.76
N TYR A 90 1.64 -2.10 -16.66
CA TYR A 90 0.54 -1.68 -15.84
C TYR A 90 1.00 -0.68 -14.78
N ASN A 91 0.66 0.58 -15.02
CA ASN A 91 0.88 1.66 -14.07
C ASN A 91 -0.31 1.77 -13.11
N LEU A 92 -0.07 1.55 -11.82
CA LEU A 92 -1.10 1.79 -10.80
C LEU A 92 -1.54 3.27 -10.82
N PRO A 93 -2.85 3.55 -10.72
CA PRO A 93 -3.38 4.92 -10.72
C PRO A 93 -3.02 5.63 -9.43
N THR A 94 -2.79 6.94 -9.47
CA THR A 94 -2.55 7.71 -8.24
C THR A 94 -3.73 7.56 -7.28
N ILE A 95 -3.46 7.17 -6.03
CA ILE A 95 -4.50 7.04 -5.00
C ILE A 95 -4.42 8.18 -4.00
N ASN A 96 -5.58 8.57 -3.46
CA ASN A 96 -5.63 9.38 -2.25
C ASN A 96 -5.61 8.45 -1.03
N VAL A 97 -4.44 8.28 -0.44
CA VAL A 97 -4.21 7.39 0.70
C VAL A 97 -5.14 7.72 1.88
N GLY A 98 -5.35 9.01 2.18
CA GLY A 98 -6.24 9.43 3.25
C GLY A 98 -7.71 9.09 3.01
N LYS A 99 -8.13 8.98 1.74
CA LYS A 99 -9.48 8.49 1.39
C LYS A 99 -9.57 6.97 1.51
N VAL A 100 -8.58 6.25 0.96
CA VAL A 100 -8.53 4.78 0.98
C VAL A 100 -8.57 4.23 2.42
N LEU A 101 -7.83 4.87 3.34
CA LEU A 101 -7.82 4.45 4.74
C LEU A 101 -9.13 4.78 5.48
N LYS A 102 -9.80 5.89 5.14
CA LYS A 102 -11.13 6.22 5.71
C LYS A 102 -12.22 5.24 5.25
N ASP A 103 -12.16 4.81 4.00
CA ASP A 103 -13.11 3.85 3.43
C ASP A 103 -12.92 2.44 4.04
N GLN A 104 -11.76 2.11 4.61
CA GLN A 104 -11.48 0.86 5.31
C GLN A 104 -11.89 0.85 6.80
N THR A 105 -12.26 2.02 7.37
CA THR A 105 -12.61 2.17 8.79
C THR A 105 -14.13 2.33 9.01
N ASN A 106 -14.96 2.12 7.99
CA ASN A 106 -16.44 2.11 8.09
C ASN A 106 -17.02 0.71 7.89
#